data_AF-A0A1W1E179-F1
#
_entry.id   AF-A0A1W1E179-F1
#
_cell.length_a   1.000
_cell.length_b   1.000
_cell.length_c   1.000
_cell.angle_alpha   90.00
_cell.angle_beta   90.00
_cell.angle_gamma   90.00
#
_symmetry.space_group_name_H-M   'P 1'
#
loop_
_entity.id
_entity.type
_entity.pdbx_description
1 polymer ?
#
loop_
_entity_poly.entity_id
_entity_poly.type
_entity_poly.pdbx_seq_one_letter_code
_entity_poly.pdbx_strand_id
1 'polypeptide(L)' 'MAGEWNYPYTRTQALYPVESLVANKYFPPVKRIDNVYGDRNLFCSCIATEEFE' A
#
# COMPACT_ATOMS: atom_id res chain seq x y z
N MET A 1 -13.91 -3.96 4.46
CA MET A 1 -13.84 -5.37 3.97
C MET A 1 -12.95 -5.40 2.73
N ALA A 2 -12.18 -6.47 2.51
CA ALA A 2 -11.39 -6.56 1.28
C ALA A 2 -12.35 -6.61 0.07
N GLY A 3 -12.27 -5.64 -0.84
CA GLY A 3 -13.14 -5.52 -2.01
C GLY A 3 -12.89 -6.61 -3.07
N GLU A 4 -13.31 -6.39 -4.31
CA GLU A 4 -13.05 -7.34 -5.40
C GLU A 4 -11.55 -7.47 -5.73
N TRP A 5 -11.15 -8.63 -6.26
CA TRP A 5 -9.76 -8.95 -6.57
C TRP A 5 -9.57 -9.18 -8.07
N ASN A 6 -9.27 -8.09 -8.77
CA ASN A 6 -9.17 -8.07 -10.23
C ASN A 6 -7.73 -8.24 -10.72
N TYR A 7 -6.96 -9.13 -10.08
CA TYR A 7 -5.58 -9.45 -10.46
C TYR A 7 -5.46 -10.91 -10.94
N PRO A 8 -4.57 -11.20 -11.91
CA PRO A 8 -4.39 -12.56 -12.46
C PRO A 8 -3.62 -13.52 -11.53
N TYR A 9 -3.47 -13.17 -10.25
CA TYR A 9 -2.83 -13.97 -9.21
C TYR A 9 -3.68 -13.91 -7.95
N THR A 10 -3.55 -14.87 -7.04
CA THR A 10 -4.35 -14.93 -5.82
C THR A 10 -3.85 -13.96 -4.75
N ARG A 11 -4.71 -13.62 -3.79
CA ARG A 11 -4.31 -12.87 -2.58
C ARG A 11 -3.19 -13.55 -1.80
N THR A 12 -3.22 -14.88 -1.73
CA THR A 12 -2.19 -15.67 -1.05
C THR A 12 -0.84 -15.51 -1.74
N GLN A 13 -0.81 -15.56 -3.07
CA GLN A 13 0.43 -15.31 -3.84
C GLN A 13 0.97 -13.89 -3.61
N ALA A 14 0.09 -12.90 -3.45
CA ALA A 14 0.49 -11.52 -3.18
C ALA A 14 1.06 -11.32 -1.75
N LEU A 15 0.43 -11.95 -0.76
CA LEU A 15 0.75 -11.76 0.66
C LEU A 15 1.86 -12.70 1.13
N TYR A 16 1.92 -13.92 0.63
CA TYR A 16 2.79 -15.00 1.11
C TYR A 16 3.54 -15.68 -0.05
N PRO A 17 4.39 -14.94 -0.80
CA PRO A 17 5.17 -15.52 -1.90
C PRO A 17 6.25 -16.51 -1.43
N VAL A 18 6.63 -16.46 -0.15
CA VAL A 18 7.52 -17.44 0.48
C VAL A 18 6.91 -17.91 1.81
N GLU A 19 7.15 -19.17 2.18
CA GLU A 19 6.48 -19.83 3.31
C GLU A 19 6.75 -19.16 4.66
N SER A 20 7.97 -18.66 4.88
CA SER A 20 8.36 -17.99 6.13
C SER A 20 7.51 -16.76 6.46
N LEU A 21 6.93 -16.11 5.44
CA LEU A 21 6.07 -14.94 5.61
C LEU A 21 4.71 -15.27 6.21
N VAL A 22 4.30 -16.55 6.26
CA VAL A 22 3.05 -16.95 6.92
C VAL A 22 3.18 -16.84 8.44
N ALA A 23 4.36 -17.19 8.98
CA ALA A 23 4.63 -17.14 10.41
C ALA A 23 5.08 -15.75 10.88
N ASN A 24 5.82 -15.02 10.03
CA ASN A 24 6.32 -13.69 10.36
C ASN A 24 6.17 -12.73 9.18
N LYS A 25 5.11 -11.94 9.20
CA LYS A 25 4.76 -11.00 8.14
C LYS A 25 4.97 -9.55 8.58
N TYR A 26 5.80 -8.82 7.83
CA TYR A 26 5.74 -7.37 7.81
C TYR A 26 4.75 -6.90 6.73
N PHE A 27 3.78 -6.07 7.11
CA PHE A 27 2.83 -5.47 6.18
C PHE A 27 3.33 -4.11 5.71
N PRO A 28 3.48 -3.91 4.39
CA PRO A 28 3.68 -2.56 3.85
C PRO A 28 2.50 -1.68 4.26
N PRO A 29 2.71 -0.56 4.97
CA PRO A 29 1.62 0.29 5.46
C PRO A 29 0.91 1.03 4.33
N VAL A 30 1.58 1.22 3.19
CA VAL A 30 1.06 1.88 2.00
C VAL A 30 1.39 1.08 0.74
N LYS A 31 0.66 1.37 -0.34
CA LYS A 31 0.96 0.85 -1.69
C LYS A 31 2.17 1.58 -2.29
N ARG A 32 2.51 1.24 -3.53
CA ARG A 32 3.53 1.97 -4.30
C ARG A 32 3.18 3.46 -4.37
N ILE A 33 4.17 4.30 -4.06
CA ILE A 33 4.07 5.77 -4.09
C ILE A 33 4.00 6.26 -5.55
N ASP A 34 3.15 7.26 -5.81
CA ASP A 34 3.13 7.99 -7.08
C ASP A 34 4.12 9.16 -7.03
N ASN A 35 5.30 8.95 -7.60
CA ASN A 35 6.37 9.95 -7.57
C ASN A 35 6.05 11.16 -8.45
N VAL A 36 5.45 10.96 -9.63
CA VAL A 36 5.21 12.06 -10.60
C VAL A 36 4.16 13.02 -10.08
N TYR A 37 3.15 12.50 -9.37
CA TYR A 37 2.18 13.35 -8.69
C TYR A 37 2.86 14.23 -7.63
N GLY A 38 3.74 13.64 -6.81
CA GLY A 38 4.49 14.37 -5.77
C GLY A 38 5.39 15.47 -6.35
N ASP A 39 6.07 15.20 -7.46
CA ASP A 39 6.92 16.19 -8.13
C ASP A 39 6.13 17.38 -8.70
N ARG A 40 4.88 17.14 -9.11
CA ARG A 40 3.97 18.17 -9.66
C ARG A 40 3.17 18.92 -8.59
N ASN A 41 2.98 18.31 -7.42
CA ASN A 41 2.16 18.85 -6.33
C ASN A 41 2.98 18.81 -5.03
N LEU A 42 3.89 19.79 -4.89
CA LEU A 42 4.85 19.80 -3.80
C LEU A 42 4.20 20.24 -2.48
N PHE A 43 4.08 19.29 -1.55
CA PHE A 43 3.74 19.54 -0.15
C PHE A 43 4.90 19.07 0.74
N CYS A 44 5.53 19.99 1.44
CA CYS A 44 6.73 19.73 2.26
C CYS A 44 6.54 20.05 3.75
N SER A 45 5.31 20.33 4.16
CA SER A 45 4.88 20.47 5.56
C SER A 45 3.71 19.55 5.82
N CYS A 46 3.36 19.36 7.10
CA CYS A 46 2.14 18.66 7.46
C CYS A 46 0.93 19.36 6.83
N ILE A 47 0.03 18.57 6.26
CA ILE A 47 -1.31 19.01 5.88
C ILE A 47 -2.15 19.25 7.14
N ALA A 48 -3.26 19.96 7.02
CA ALA A 48 -4.18 20.16 8.14
C ALA A 48 -4.67 18.79 8.67
N THR A 49 -4.91 18.67 9.97
CA THR A 49 -5.39 17.42 10.58
C THR A 49 -6.72 16.94 9.98
N GLU A 50 -7.53 17.88 9.51
CA GLU A 50 -8.81 17.66 8.84
C GLU A 50 -8.66 16.92 7.49
N GLU A 51 -7.48 16.95 6.87
CA GLU A 51 -7.22 16.27 5.60
C GLU A 51 -6.78 14.79 5.75
N PHE A 52 -6.68 14.27 6.99
CA PHE A 52 -6.27 12.88 7.25
C PHE A 52 -7.44 11.88 7.37
N GLU A 53 -8.69 12.32 7.24
CA GLU A 53 -9.90 11.47 7.33
C GLU A 53 -10.34 10.87 5.98
#